data_AF-E1JRC0-F1
#
_entry.id   AF-E1JRC0-F1
#
_cell.length_a   1.000
_cell.length_b   1.000
_cell.length_c   1.000
_cell.angle_alpha   90.00
_cell.angle_beta   90.00
_cell.angle_gamma   90.00
#
_symmetry.space_group_name_H-M   'P 1'
#
loop_
_entity.id
_entity.type
_entity.pdbx_description
1 polymer ?
#
loop_
_entity_poly.entity_id
_entity_poly.type
_entity_poly.pdbx_seq_one_letter_code
_entity_poly.pdbx_strand_id
1 'polypeptide(L)'
;MSGKIALKRLTRSDLTIFQHHLAFQHAGKQKSINLNADVFVKQLFPALPETEEGKAGYLGLDLLLLGPGLHGALRLQRKIIKGGSYKNWRLNGEIIPTAVTADRFDPLAQGDFVIFDFSGDIIPTSARLLFVAAAIAADAPLHALLENRLGPKRMVPFTAPELETLIDMAALPDDHPAQEFTLGGAIEDAALGGVEGTERLFRRRSGTMMTRETLQRARQNAETLGRDGEALIDAWLGQQKRAGLVREYTWISDANAVAPYDFTLVDAAGNEIRLDVKSTTGPFERPLHVSMAELLEMADEGRRYDLYRIYGLEEGTARLRIAGDLSGFATSLIRVFGDLPAGVTPDGVSIAPESLPFGDEIPISLSDDDEE
;
A
#
# COMPACT_ATOMS: atom_id res chain seq x y z
N MET A 1 -8.94 1.07 3.59
CA MET A 1 -8.87 2.51 3.28
C MET A 1 -7.59 2.77 2.50
N SER A 2 -7.72 3.21 1.25
CA SER A 2 -6.57 3.61 0.42
C SER A 2 -5.86 4.82 1.06
N GLY A 3 -4.54 4.78 1.15
CA GLY A 3 -3.75 5.90 1.66
C GLY A 3 -3.97 7.15 0.80
N LYS A 4 -4.19 8.31 1.43
CA LYS A 4 -4.40 9.58 0.71
C LYS A 4 -3.06 10.24 0.44
N ILE A 5 -2.35 9.73 -0.57
CA ILE A 5 -0.98 10.13 -0.88
C ILE A 5 -0.96 11.06 -2.10
N ALA A 6 -0.11 12.09 -2.05
CA ALA A 6 0.16 12.93 -3.22
C ALA A 6 1.63 13.33 -3.31
N LEU A 7 2.14 13.31 -4.54
CA LEU A 7 3.45 13.86 -4.88
C LEU A 7 3.28 15.29 -5.39
N LYS A 8 4.08 16.22 -4.88
CA LYS A 8 4.10 17.62 -5.34
C LYS A 8 5.52 18.07 -5.65
N ARG A 9 5.67 18.75 -6.79
CA ARG A 9 6.85 19.55 -7.12
C ARG A 9 6.81 20.89 -6.39
N LEU A 10 7.85 21.17 -5.63
CA LEU A 10 8.02 22.40 -4.88
C LEU A 10 8.30 23.55 -5.85
N THR A 11 7.46 24.57 -5.77
CA THR A 11 7.69 25.85 -6.44
C THR A 11 8.45 26.80 -5.51
N ARG A 12 9.01 27.88 -6.06
CA ARG A 12 9.70 28.91 -5.25
C ARG A 12 8.82 29.47 -4.12
N SER A 13 7.52 29.60 -4.35
CA SER A 13 6.57 30.10 -3.34
C SER A 13 6.11 29.05 -2.34
N ASP A 14 6.39 27.76 -2.58
CA ASP A 14 6.17 26.71 -1.59
C ASP A 14 7.34 26.68 -0.59
N LEU A 15 8.57 26.91 -1.06
CA LEU A 15 9.79 26.89 -0.23
C LEU A 15 9.83 28.00 0.83
N THR A 16 9.13 29.11 0.61
CA THR A 16 9.04 30.24 1.55
C THR A 16 8.30 29.90 2.85
N ILE A 17 7.80 28.67 3.01
CA ILE A 17 7.39 28.14 4.32
C ILE A 17 8.60 27.99 5.28
N PHE A 18 9.81 27.79 4.76
CA PHE A 18 11.05 27.69 5.54
C PHE A 18 11.71 29.07 5.66
N GLN A 19 12.19 29.41 6.87
CA GLN A 19 12.74 30.73 7.16
C GLN A 19 13.93 31.10 6.26
N HIS A 20 14.84 30.16 6.03
CA HIS A 20 16.00 30.35 5.15
C HIS A 20 15.54 30.80 3.76
N HIS A 21 14.70 30.02 3.09
CA HIS A 21 14.25 30.35 1.75
C HIS A 21 13.40 31.62 1.70
N LEU A 22 12.62 31.94 2.74
CA LEU A 22 11.90 33.22 2.79
C LEU A 22 12.87 34.42 2.83
N ALA A 23 13.98 34.30 3.55
CA ALA A 23 14.97 35.37 3.66
C ALA A 23 15.77 35.56 2.36
N PHE A 24 16.12 34.47 1.68
CA PHE A 24 17.01 34.51 0.51
C PHE A 24 16.29 34.47 -0.84
N GLN A 25 15.07 33.92 -0.91
CA GLN A 25 14.28 33.89 -2.13
C GLN A 25 13.25 35.02 -2.10
N HIS A 26 13.41 36.01 -2.99
CA HIS A 26 12.42 37.08 -3.23
C HIS A 26 11.15 36.55 -3.95
N ALA A 27 10.62 35.40 -3.55
CA ALA A 27 9.55 34.66 -4.22
C ALA A 27 8.13 35.02 -3.73
N GLY A 28 7.96 36.20 -3.11
CA GLY A 28 6.70 36.71 -2.60
C GLY A 28 6.49 36.49 -1.09
N LYS A 29 5.45 37.12 -0.53
CA LYS A 29 5.14 37.09 0.92
C LYS A 29 4.34 35.85 1.36
N GLN A 30 4.09 34.91 0.45
CA GLN A 30 3.34 33.69 0.74
C GLN A 30 4.22 32.75 1.57
N LYS A 31 3.71 32.19 2.67
CA LYS A 31 4.46 31.35 3.63
C LYS A 31 3.78 30.00 3.78
N SER A 32 3.63 29.27 2.68
CA SER A 32 2.75 28.11 2.64
C SER A 32 3.04 27.22 1.44
N ILE A 33 2.79 25.93 1.56
CA ILE A 33 2.81 25.02 0.41
C ILE A 33 1.40 24.97 -0.21
N ASN A 34 1.30 25.23 -1.52
CA ASN A 34 0.03 25.17 -2.24
C ASN A 34 -0.39 23.73 -2.50
N LEU A 35 -1.64 23.41 -2.16
CA LEU A 35 -2.28 22.13 -2.46
C LEU A 35 -3.22 22.33 -3.64
N ASN A 36 -2.99 21.58 -4.73
CA ASN A 36 -3.82 21.67 -5.92
C ASN A 36 -5.21 21.11 -5.61
N ALA A 37 -6.26 21.92 -5.80
CA ALA A 37 -7.63 21.50 -5.50
C ALA A 37 -8.05 20.25 -6.29
N ASP A 38 -7.57 20.10 -7.53
CA ASP A 38 -7.86 18.94 -8.36
C ASP A 38 -7.30 17.61 -7.81
N VAL A 39 -6.28 17.66 -6.94
CA VAL A 39 -5.74 16.48 -6.26
C VAL A 39 -6.28 16.43 -4.84
N PHE A 40 -5.98 17.45 -4.04
CA PHE A 40 -6.30 17.46 -2.61
C PHE A 40 -7.80 17.39 -2.32
N VAL A 41 -8.63 18.14 -3.05
CA VAL A 41 -10.08 18.10 -2.85
C VAL A 41 -10.69 17.00 -3.70
N LYS A 42 -10.56 17.10 -5.03
CA LYS A 42 -11.35 16.24 -5.92
C LYS A 42 -10.99 14.75 -5.84
N GLN A 43 -9.75 14.41 -5.48
CA GLN A 43 -9.28 13.02 -5.47
C GLN A 43 -9.07 12.49 -4.06
N LEU A 44 -8.46 13.27 -3.16
CA LEU A 44 -8.15 12.79 -1.81
C LEU A 44 -9.27 13.01 -0.80
N PHE A 45 -9.97 14.16 -0.85
CA PHE A 45 -11.02 14.52 0.11
C PHE A 45 -12.24 15.11 -0.61
N PRO A 46 -12.96 14.33 -1.44
CA PRO A 46 -14.03 14.84 -2.29
C PRO A 46 -15.22 15.41 -1.51
N ALA A 47 -15.51 14.86 -0.34
CA ALA A 47 -16.58 15.31 0.55
C ALA A 47 -16.19 16.54 1.40
N LEU A 48 -14.91 16.94 1.42
CA LEU A 48 -14.43 18.07 2.22
C LEU A 48 -15.26 19.35 2.01
N PRO A 49 -15.62 19.80 0.79
CA PRO A 49 -16.36 21.05 0.60
C PRO A 49 -17.74 21.09 1.27
N GLU A 50 -18.31 19.93 1.60
CA GLU A 50 -19.64 19.80 2.20
C GLU A 50 -19.61 19.87 3.72
N THR A 51 -18.44 19.60 4.32
CA THR A 51 -18.20 19.71 5.77
C THR A 51 -18.22 21.15 6.27
N GLU A 52 -18.42 21.33 7.58
CA GLU A 52 -18.34 22.65 8.21
C GLU A 52 -16.94 23.25 8.08
N GLU A 53 -15.90 22.45 8.30
CA GLU A 53 -14.50 22.85 8.19
C GLU A 53 -14.12 23.22 6.75
N GLY A 54 -14.63 22.46 5.78
CA GLY A 54 -14.48 22.73 4.36
C GLY A 54 -15.08 24.07 3.93
N LYS A 55 -16.29 24.36 4.43
CA LYS A 55 -17.00 25.63 4.21
C LYS A 55 -16.30 26.79 4.92
N ALA A 56 -15.83 26.57 6.15
CA ALA A 56 -15.04 27.55 6.89
C ALA A 56 -13.68 27.81 6.25
N GLY A 57 -13.16 26.88 5.44
CA GLY A 57 -11.86 26.98 4.78
C GLY A 57 -10.70 26.87 5.76
N TYR A 58 -10.88 26.12 6.85
CA TYR A 58 -9.92 25.99 7.93
C TYR A 58 -9.85 24.55 8.43
N LEU A 59 -8.65 23.95 8.40
CA LEU A 59 -8.40 22.59 8.86
C LEU A 59 -7.16 22.60 9.75
N GLY A 60 -7.31 22.20 11.01
CA GLY A 60 -6.16 21.93 11.89
C GLY A 60 -5.46 20.63 11.49
N LEU A 61 -4.13 20.58 11.56
CA LEU A 61 -3.36 19.45 11.06
C LEU A 61 -2.10 19.20 11.89
N ASP A 62 -1.95 17.98 12.40
CA ASP A 62 -0.68 17.50 12.95
C ASP A 62 0.26 17.07 11.80
N LEU A 63 1.49 17.59 11.79
CA LEU A 63 2.48 17.30 10.78
C LEU A 63 3.66 16.50 11.33
N LEU A 64 4.11 15.55 10.51
CA LEU A 64 5.40 14.87 10.67
C LEU A 64 6.26 15.15 9.44
N LEU A 65 7.29 15.98 9.57
CA LEU A 65 8.23 16.30 8.49
C LEU A 65 9.41 15.32 8.51
N LEU A 66 9.69 14.69 7.37
CA LEU A 66 10.75 13.72 7.12
C LEU A 66 11.65 14.24 5.99
N GLY A 67 12.95 13.93 6.05
CA GLY A 67 13.94 14.42 5.08
C GLY A 67 14.07 15.96 5.04
N PRO A 68 14.74 16.54 4.03
CA PRO A 68 15.46 15.82 2.98
C PRO A 68 16.65 15.05 3.55
N GLY A 69 17.14 14.03 2.85
CA GLY A 69 18.20 13.13 3.31
C GLY A 69 17.83 12.31 4.55
N LEU A 70 18.85 11.98 5.35
CA LEU A 70 18.75 11.09 6.51
C LEU A 70 18.29 11.80 7.81
N HIS A 71 17.69 12.99 7.70
CA HIS A 71 17.23 13.74 8.87
C HIS A 71 16.00 13.07 9.51
N GLY A 72 16.05 12.91 10.83
CA GLY A 72 14.96 12.34 11.62
C GLY A 72 13.67 13.17 11.61
N ALA A 73 12.61 12.64 12.21
CA ALA A 73 11.28 13.25 12.13
C ALA A 73 11.14 14.55 12.95
N LEU A 74 10.49 15.56 12.38
CA LEU A 74 10.14 16.81 13.05
C LEU A 74 8.61 16.96 13.12
N ARG A 75 8.06 17.05 14.34
CA ARG A 75 6.62 17.17 14.58
C ARG A 75 6.22 18.64 14.73
N LEU A 76 5.17 19.06 14.05
CA LEU A 76 4.63 20.41 14.11
C LEU A 76 3.10 20.39 14.07
N GLN A 77 2.45 21.43 14.59
CA GLN A 77 1.04 21.69 14.33
C GLN A 77 0.89 22.80 13.31
N ARG A 78 0.09 22.56 12.27
CA ARG A 78 -0.15 23.50 11.16
C ARG A 78 -1.63 23.50 10.81
N LYS A 79 -1.98 24.28 9.79
CA LYS A 79 -3.35 24.36 9.30
C LYS A 79 -3.41 24.42 7.80
N ILE A 80 -4.40 23.78 7.19
CA ILE A 80 -4.71 24.02 5.79
C ILE A 80 -5.78 25.10 5.74
N ILE A 81 -5.56 26.15 4.96
CA ILE A 81 -6.54 27.22 4.76
C ILE A 81 -6.96 27.36 3.29
N LYS A 82 -8.20 27.81 3.10
CA LYS A 82 -8.74 28.31 1.83
C LYS A 82 -9.20 29.74 2.06
N GLY A 83 -8.38 30.72 1.68
CA GLY A 83 -8.78 32.12 1.86
C GLY A 83 -9.91 32.49 0.88
N GLY A 84 -10.79 33.42 1.28
CA GLY A 84 -12.02 33.75 0.54
C GLY A 84 -11.83 34.23 -0.92
N SER A 85 -10.64 34.70 -1.29
CA SER A 85 -10.30 35.10 -2.67
C SER A 85 -9.43 34.08 -3.43
N TYR A 86 -8.98 33.00 -2.78
CA TYR A 86 -8.04 32.05 -3.37
C TYR A 86 -8.74 30.79 -3.86
N LYS A 87 -8.40 30.37 -5.09
CA LYS A 87 -8.88 29.11 -5.67
C LYS A 87 -8.24 27.87 -5.05
N ASN A 88 -7.08 28.02 -4.40
CA ASN A 88 -6.27 26.89 -3.92
C ASN A 88 -6.23 26.80 -2.40
N TRP A 89 -6.23 25.56 -1.90
CA TRP A 89 -5.91 25.24 -0.52
C TRP A 89 -4.41 25.40 -0.28
N ARG A 90 -4.04 25.80 0.94
CA ARG A 90 -2.63 26.05 1.30
C ARG A 90 -2.35 25.44 2.65
N LEU A 91 -1.34 24.57 2.72
CA LEU A 91 -0.74 24.20 3.99
C LEU A 91 0.00 25.43 4.52
N ASN A 92 -0.66 26.09 5.45
CA ASN A 92 -0.29 27.36 6.03
C ASN A 92 0.04 27.15 7.52
N GLY A 93 0.56 28.20 8.14
CA GLY A 93 0.54 28.28 9.58
C GLY A 93 1.92 28.41 10.16
N GLU A 94 2.57 29.52 9.82
CA GLU A 94 3.83 29.95 10.45
C GLU A 94 5.08 29.41 9.76
N ILE A 95 6.05 30.31 9.64
CA ILE A 95 7.37 30.02 9.11
C ILE A 95 7.97 28.92 9.96
N ILE A 96 8.55 27.90 9.34
CA ILE A 96 9.37 26.92 10.04
C ILE A 96 10.74 27.57 10.29
N PRO A 97 11.08 27.90 11.55
CA PRO A 97 12.27 28.70 11.85
C PRO A 97 13.53 27.86 11.74
N THR A 98 14.62 28.45 11.24
CA THR A 98 15.93 27.79 11.12
C THR A 98 16.46 27.33 12.48
N ALA A 99 16.09 28.02 13.56
CA ALA A 99 16.45 27.64 14.93
C ALA A 99 15.91 26.25 15.35
N VAL A 100 14.80 25.80 14.75
CA VAL A 100 14.21 24.48 15.03
C VAL A 100 14.74 23.42 14.07
N THR A 101 15.21 23.81 12.89
CA THR A 101 15.58 22.87 11.82
C THR A 101 17.07 22.71 11.63
N ALA A 102 17.90 23.58 12.21
CA ALA A 102 19.36 23.58 12.09
C ALA A 102 19.81 23.29 10.66
N ASP A 103 19.47 24.19 9.73
CA ASP A 103 19.76 24.14 8.27
C ASP A 103 19.21 22.97 7.43
N ARG A 104 18.55 21.98 8.06
CA ARG A 104 17.98 20.78 7.40
C ARG A 104 17.27 21.00 6.06
N PHE A 105 16.55 22.10 5.88
CA PHE A 105 15.75 22.36 4.68
C PHE A 105 16.42 23.30 3.68
N ASP A 106 17.57 23.89 4.03
CA ASP A 106 18.31 24.84 3.19
C ASP A 106 18.73 24.26 1.81
N PRO A 107 19.04 22.94 1.68
CA PRO A 107 19.35 22.35 0.39
C PRO A 107 18.17 22.27 -0.59
N LEU A 108 16.93 22.49 -0.14
CA LEU A 108 15.76 22.41 -1.02
C LEU A 108 15.78 23.49 -2.09
N ALA A 109 15.49 23.10 -3.32
CA ALA A 109 15.45 23.95 -4.48
C ALA A 109 14.09 23.90 -5.18
N GLN A 110 13.84 24.88 -6.06
CA GLN A 110 12.69 24.80 -6.95
C GLN A 110 12.85 23.57 -7.83
N GLY A 111 11.81 22.74 -7.91
CA GLY A 111 11.82 21.51 -8.68
C GLY A 111 11.94 20.25 -7.84
N ASP A 112 12.43 20.36 -6.60
CA ASP A 112 12.45 19.27 -5.63
C ASP A 112 11.04 18.83 -5.24
N PHE A 113 10.94 17.72 -4.52
CA PHE A 113 9.66 17.08 -4.23
C PHE A 113 9.30 17.10 -2.76
N VAL A 114 7.99 17.09 -2.52
CA VAL A 114 7.40 16.67 -1.25
C VAL A 114 6.33 15.62 -1.54
N ILE A 115 6.39 14.50 -0.82
CA ILE A 115 5.35 13.48 -0.79
C ILE A 115 4.51 13.73 0.46
N PHE A 116 3.21 13.89 0.28
CA PHE A 116 2.22 13.95 1.34
C PHE A 116 1.58 12.59 1.51
N ASP A 117 1.43 12.15 2.74
CA ASP A 117 0.54 11.06 3.13
C ASP A 117 -0.40 11.58 4.21
N PHE A 118 -1.64 11.87 3.81
CA PHE A 118 -2.66 12.42 4.68
C PHE A 118 -3.41 11.31 5.41
N SER A 119 -3.66 11.53 6.70
CA SER A 119 -4.59 10.71 7.49
C SER A 119 -5.86 11.49 7.78
N GLY A 120 -6.95 10.76 7.96
CA GLY A 120 -8.29 11.30 8.14
C GLY A 120 -9.25 10.76 7.10
N ASP A 121 -10.53 10.76 7.44
CA ASP A 121 -11.59 10.25 6.57
C ASP A 121 -12.14 11.38 5.70
N ILE A 122 -13.24 12.03 6.11
CA ILE A 122 -13.84 13.13 5.35
C ILE A 122 -12.95 14.38 5.37
N ILE A 123 -12.26 14.61 6.49
CA ILE A 123 -11.34 15.74 6.70
C ILE A 123 -9.95 15.23 7.08
N PRO A 124 -8.86 15.87 6.61
CA PRO A 124 -7.52 15.51 7.05
C PRO A 124 -7.29 15.97 8.49
N THR A 125 -6.75 15.07 9.32
CA THR A 125 -6.41 15.35 10.72
C THR A 125 -4.92 15.37 10.97
N SER A 126 -4.14 14.64 10.15
CA SER A 126 -2.68 14.71 10.16
C SER A 126 -2.09 14.45 8.78
N ALA A 127 -0.80 14.77 8.61
CA ALA A 127 -0.05 14.41 7.41
C ALA A 127 1.43 14.12 7.70
N ARG A 128 1.96 13.08 7.04
CA ARG A 128 3.40 12.84 6.92
C ARG A 128 3.90 13.48 5.64
N LEU A 129 4.98 14.25 5.73
CA LEU A 129 5.59 14.94 4.59
C LEU A 129 7.03 14.48 4.45
N LEU A 130 7.37 13.84 3.34
CA LEU A 130 8.75 13.50 2.99
C LEU A 130 9.26 14.49 1.96
N PHE A 131 10.24 15.30 2.34
CA PHE A 131 10.98 16.15 1.42
C PHE A 131 12.10 15.35 0.77
N VAL A 132 12.28 15.52 -0.55
CA VAL A 132 13.29 14.82 -1.34
C VAL A 132 14.03 15.85 -2.17
N ALA A 133 15.31 16.06 -1.90
CA ALA A 133 16.14 17.09 -2.52
C ALA A 133 17.12 16.50 -3.53
N ALA A 134 17.13 16.99 -4.77
CA ALA A 134 18.06 16.50 -5.80
C ALA A 134 19.54 16.70 -5.41
N ALA A 135 19.83 17.73 -4.62
CA ALA A 135 21.19 18.06 -4.19
C ALA A 135 21.75 17.12 -3.12
N ILE A 136 20.92 16.29 -2.48
CA ILE A 136 21.34 15.35 -1.44
C ILE A 136 21.56 13.98 -2.07
N ALA A 137 22.77 13.44 -1.91
CA ALA A 137 23.15 12.16 -2.53
C ALA A 137 22.24 10.98 -2.11
N ALA A 138 21.77 10.96 -0.86
CA ALA A 138 20.86 9.93 -0.36
C ALA A 138 19.45 10.00 -1.00
N ASP A 139 19.02 11.19 -1.43
CA ASP A 139 17.70 11.43 -2.03
C ASP A 139 17.71 11.28 -3.55
N ALA A 140 18.87 11.44 -4.19
CA ALA A 140 19.01 11.56 -5.64
C ALA A 140 18.37 10.41 -6.45
N PRO A 141 18.51 9.13 -6.07
CA PRO A 141 17.84 8.02 -6.79
C PRO A 141 16.32 8.14 -6.76
N LEU A 142 15.74 8.40 -5.59
CA LEU A 142 14.28 8.57 -5.44
C LEU A 142 13.82 9.83 -6.18
N HIS A 143 14.57 10.93 -6.11
CA HIS A 143 14.25 12.16 -6.82
C HIS A 143 14.09 11.92 -8.34
N ALA A 144 15.02 11.18 -8.96
CA ALA A 144 14.97 10.87 -10.39
C ALA A 144 13.71 10.05 -10.77
N LEU A 145 13.32 9.09 -9.94
CA LEU A 145 12.11 8.29 -10.15
C LEU A 145 10.84 9.14 -9.99
N LEU A 146 10.79 10.01 -8.98
CA LEU A 146 9.68 10.94 -8.77
C LEU A 146 9.54 11.96 -9.92
N GLU A 147 10.66 12.44 -10.47
CA GLU A 147 10.68 13.32 -11.65
C GLU A 147 10.01 12.65 -12.84
N ASN A 148 10.44 11.42 -13.17
CA ASN A 148 9.87 10.64 -14.27
C ASN A 148 8.37 10.40 -14.07
N ARG A 149 7.96 10.10 -12.83
CA ARG A 149 6.57 9.79 -12.52
C ARG A 149 5.65 11.02 -12.50
N LEU A 150 6.16 12.19 -12.09
CA LEU A 150 5.37 13.42 -12.07
C LEU A 150 5.28 14.06 -13.46
N GLY A 151 6.39 14.03 -14.21
CA GLY A 151 6.55 14.72 -15.48
C GLY A 151 6.28 16.24 -15.35
N PRO A 152 5.52 16.86 -16.29
CA PRO A 152 5.29 18.30 -16.28
C PRO A 152 4.24 18.75 -15.25
N LYS A 153 3.56 17.82 -14.59
CA LYS A 153 2.51 18.14 -13.61
C LYS A 153 3.14 18.74 -12.34
N ARG A 154 2.35 19.52 -11.59
CA ARG A 154 2.80 20.12 -10.32
C ARG A 154 2.47 19.29 -9.10
N MET A 155 1.40 18.50 -9.19
CA MET A 155 0.94 17.61 -8.13
C MET A 155 0.13 16.47 -8.75
N VAL A 156 0.30 15.26 -8.27
CA VAL A 156 -0.45 14.05 -8.68
C VAL A 156 -0.78 13.20 -7.46
N PRO A 157 -1.88 12.43 -7.48
CA PRO A 157 -2.10 11.39 -6.46
C PRO A 157 -1.07 10.27 -6.60
N PHE A 158 -0.88 9.56 -5.50
CA PHE A 158 -0.20 8.26 -5.44
C PHE A 158 -1.07 7.25 -4.70
N THR A 159 -0.94 5.99 -5.09
CA THR A 159 -1.34 4.88 -4.24
C THR A 159 -0.17 4.48 -3.35
N ALA A 160 -0.43 3.86 -2.19
CA ALA A 160 0.64 3.34 -1.35
C ALA A 160 1.52 2.31 -2.10
N PRO A 161 0.96 1.31 -2.82
CA PRO A 161 1.74 0.38 -3.65
C PRO A 161 2.68 1.04 -4.66
N GLU A 162 2.20 2.10 -5.32
CA GLU A 162 2.99 2.82 -6.30
C GLU A 162 4.18 3.53 -5.64
N LEU A 163 3.96 4.18 -4.50
CA LEU A 163 5.04 4.80 -3.74
C LEU A 163 6.03 3.76 -3.19
N GLU A 164 5.54 2.63 -2.66
CA GLU A 164 6.37 1.52 -2.21
C GLU A 164 7.30 1.03 -3.33
N THR A 165 6.76 0.81 -4.53
CA THR A 165 7.52 0.39 -5.70
C THR A 165 8.64 1.38 -6.05
N LEU A 166 8.34 2.68 -6.04
CA LEU A 166 9.35 3.70 -6.34
C LEU A 166 10.46 3.77 -5.28
N ILE A 167 10.12 3.54 -4.01
CA ILE A 167 11.10 3.51 -2.91
C ILE A 167 12.00 2.28 -3.03
N ASP A 168 11.43 1.11 -3.32
CA ASP A 168 12.19 -0.13 -3.50
C ASP A 168 13.12 -0.01 -4.72
N MET A 169 12.64 0.53 -5.85
CA MET A 169 13.45 0.80 -7.04
C MET A 169 14.59 1.79 -6.81
N ALA A 170 14.41 2.73 -5.88
CA ALA A 170 15.43 3.74 -5.56
C ALA A 170 16.64 3.15 -4.80
N ALA A 171 16.52 1.94 -4.26
CA ALA A 171 17.56 1.25 -3.49
C ALA A 171 18.17 2.16 -2.39
N LEU A 172 17.30 2.83 -1.64
CA LEU A 172 17.69 3.80 -0.61
C LEU A 172 18.34 3.11 0.59
N PRO A 173 19.21 3.80 1.35
CA PRO A 173 19.72 3.29 2.62
C PRO A 173 18.60 2.84 3.58
N ASP A 174 18.87 1.82 4.39
CA ASP A 174 17.89 1.26 5.36
C ASP A 174 17.42 2.29 6.40
N ASP A 175 18.23 3.31 6.70
CA ASP A 175 17.92 4.41 7.60
C ASP A 175 17.28 5.63 6.90
N HIS A 176 17.01 5.54 5.60
CA HIS A 176 16.37 6.61 4.86
C HIS A 176 14.91 6.81 5.31
N PRO A 177 14.46 8.05 5.61
CA PRO A 177 13.09 8.30 6.10
C PRO A 177 11.97 7.87 5.16
N ALA A 178 12.26 7.71 3.86
CA ALA A 178 11.31 7.15 2.90
C ALA A 178 10.85 5.73 3.25
N GLN A 179 11.67 4.96 3.96
CA GLN A 179 11.31 3.62 4.43
C GLN A 179 10.13 3.63 5.42
N GLU A 180 9.66 4.80 5.90
CA GLU A 180 8.43 4.94 6.68
C GLU A 180 7.15 4.74 5.86
N PHE A 181 7.24 4.80 4.54
CA PHE A 181 6.10 4.64 3.63
C PHE A 181 5.93 3.20 3.14
N THR A 182 6.94 2.34 3.33
CA THR A 182 6.93 0.90 2.97
C THR A 182 6.54 -0.02 4.12
N LEU A 183 6.28 0.55 5.31
CA LEU A 183 5.97 -0.22 6.51
C LEU A 183 4.67 -1.01 6.41
N GLY A 184 3.65 -0.49 5.71
CA GLY A 184 2.36 -1.15 5.62
C GLY A 184 2.49 -2.55 5.03
N GLY A 185 3.11 -2.65 3.86
CA GLY A 185 3.41 -3.93 3.21
C GLY A 185 4.32 -4.83 4.05
N ALA A 186 5.40 -4.29 4.65
CA ALA A 186 6.31 -5.10 5.45
C ALA A 186 5.67 -5.67 6.73
N ILE A 187 4.78 -4.91 7.37
CA ILE A 187 4.05 -5.38 8.55
C ILE A 187 2.99 -6.42 8.16
N GLU A 188 2.27 -6.22 7.05
CA GLU A 188 1.34 -7.22 6.50
C GLU A 188 2.06 -8.53 6.17
N ASP A 189 3.19 -8.44 5.46
CA ASP A 189 4.01 -9.60 5.11
C ASP A 189 4.52 -10.33 6.36
N ALA A 190 5.10 -9.61 7.32
CA ALA A 190 5.55 -10.20 8.58
C ALA A 190 4.39 -10.79 9.42
N ALA A 191 3.21 -10.17 9.38
CA ALA A 191 2.03 -10.66 10.06
C ALA A 191 1.59 -12.03 9.50
N LEU A 192 1.75 -12.23 8.20
CA LEU A 192 1.47 -13.47 7.45
C LEU A 192 2.63 -14.50 7.49
N GLY A 193 3.71 -14.22 8.23
CA GLY A 193 4.85 -15.12 8.36
C GLY A 193 5.94 -14.93 7.30
N GLY A 194 5.85 -13.86 6.50
CA GLY A 194 6.84 -13.51 5.49
C GLY A 194 8.19 -13.12 6.07
N VAL A 195 9.24 -13.76 5.53
CA VAL A 195 10.63 -13.52 5.93
C VAL A 195 11.09 -12.14 5.48
N GLU A 196 10.71 -11.71 4.28
CA GLU A 196 11.16 -10.43 3.71
C GLU A 196 10.67 -9.23 4.53
N GLY A 197 9.38 -9.19 4.86
CA GLY A 197 8.79 -8.18 5.72
C GLY A 197 9.40 -8.18 7.11
N THR A 198 9.65 -9.37 7.67
CA THR A 198 10.33 -9.53 8.96
C THR A 198 11.76 -8.95 8.92
N GLU A 199 12.54 -9.28 7.89
CA GLU A 199 13.88 -8.74 7.70
C GLU A 199 13.88 -7.23 7.49
N ARG A 200 12.98 -6.70 6.65
CA ARG A 200 12.81 -5.26 6.42
C ARG A 200 12.51 -4.51 7.74
N LEU A 201 11.68 -5.11 8.59
CA LEU A 201 11.38 -4.56 9.93
C LEU A 201 12.59 -4.63 10.87
N PHE A 202 13.43 -5.68 10.79
CA PHE A 202 14.63 -5.81 11.62
C PHE A 202 15.80 -4.92 11.19
N ARG A 203 16.01 -4.71 9.89
CA ARG A 203 17.12 -3.88 9.37
C ARG A 203 17.00 -2.41 9.76
N ARG A 204 15.82 -1.99 10.20
CA ARG A 204 15.54 -0.61 10.62
C ARG A 204 16.27 -0.21 11.90
N ARG A 205 16.81 1.01 11.86
CA ARG A 205 17.29 1.78 13.03
C ARG A 205 16.32 2.88 13.48
N SER A 206 15.21 3.08 12.77
CA SER A 206 14.21 4.11 13.09
C SER A 206 13.55 3.84 14.46
N GLY A 207 13.41 4.89 15.27
CA GLY A 207 12.92 4.84 16.66
C GLY A 207 11.44 4.46 16.84
N THR A 208 10.70 4.15 15.78
CA THR A 208 9.35 3.60 15.88
C THR A 208 9.46 2.08 16.06
N MET A 209 9.64 1.63 17.31
CA MET A 209 9.56 0.20 17.64
C MET A 209 8.19 -0.35 17.23
N MET A 210 8.18 -1.44 16.47
CA MET A 210 6.97 -2.22 16.21
C MET A 210 6.45 -2.74 17.55
N THR A 211 5.28 -2.26 17.98
CA THR A 211 4.68 -2.74 19.22
C THR A 211 3.91 -4.04 18.95
N ARG A 212 3.69 -4.82 20.02
CA ARG A 212 2.89 -6.04 19.94
C ARG A 212 1.49 -5.75 19.41
N GLU A 213 0.92 -4.61 19.80
CA GLU A 213 -0.40 -4.15 19.38
C GLU A 213 -0.45 -3.83 17.89
N THR A 214 0.60 -3.21 17.33
CA THR A 214 0.69 -2.95 15.89
C THR A 214 0.71 -4.26 15.08
N LEU A 215 1.54 -5.22 15.50
CA LEU A 215 1.63 -6.52 14.83
C LEU A 215 0.31 -7.32 14.96
N GLN A 216 -0.31 -7.30 16.14
CA GLN A 216 -1.59 -7.97 16.36
C GLN A 216 -2.70 -7.37 15.50
N ARG A 217 -2.77 -6.04 15.39
CA ARG A 217 -3.73 -5.36 14.52
C ARG A 217 -3.49 -5.71 13.05
N ALA A 218 -2.24 -5.80 12.62
CA ALA A 218 -1.92 -6.19 11.26
C ALA A 218 -2.36 -7.63 10.95
N ARG A 219 -2.18 -8.57 11.89
CA ARG A 219 -2.71 -9.93 11.76
C ARG A 219 -4.23 -9.96 11.63
N GLN A 220 -4.94 -9.25 12.50
CA GLN A 220 -6.41 -9.15 12.44
C GLN A 220 -6.89 -8.56 11.11
N ASN A 221 -6.20 -7.53 10.61
CA ASN A 221 -6.50 -6.94 9.32
C ASN A 221 -6.25 -7.94 8.17
N ALA A 222 -5.16 -8.71 8.23
CA ALA A 222 -4.82 -9.71 7.23
C ALA A 222 -5.84 -10.87 7.22
N GLU A 223 -6.28 -11.33 8.40
CA GLU A 223 -7.36 -12.33 8.55
C GLU A 223 -8.68 -11.82 7.97
N THR A 224 -9.04 -10.56 8.25
CA THR A 224 -10.26 -9.94 7.71
C THR A 224 -10.18 -9.82 6.19
N LEU A 225 -9.02 -9.40 5.67
CA LEU A 225 -8.75 -9.25 4.25
C LEU A 225 -8.75 -10.60 3.51
N GLY A 226 -8.28 -11.67 4.15
CA GLY A 226 -8.44 -13.04 3.67
C GLY A 226 -9.92 -13.40 3.51
N ARG A 227 -10.70 -13.25 4.59
CA ARG A 227 -12.14 -13.55 4.61
C ARG A 227 -12.95 -12.73 3.61
N ASP A 228 -12.67 -11.44 3.49
CA ASP A 228 -13.34 -10.55 2.52
C ASP A 228 -13.06 -11.01 1.08
N GLY A 229 -11.84 -11.49 0.81
CA GLY A 229 -11.50 -12.07 -0.48
C GLY A 229 -12.19 -13.41 -0.74
N GLU A 230 -12.26 -14.30 0.25
CA GLU A 230 -13.01 -15.55 0.11
C GLU A 230 -14.50 -15.26 -0.17
N ALA A 231 -15.10 -14.29 0.52
CA ALA A 231 -16.49 -13.88 0.27
C ALA A 231 -16.70 -13.33 -1.16
N LEU A 232 -15.74 -12.57 -1.69
CA LEU A 232 -15.77 -12.12 -3.08
C LEU A 232 -15.72 -13.28 -4.07
N ILE A 233 -14.95 -14.34 -3.77
CA ILE A 233 -14.89 -15.55 -4.61
C ILE A 233 -16.17 -16.36 -4.51
N ASP A 234 -16.78 -16.47 -3.33
CA ASP A 234 -18.09 -17.11 -3.18
C ASP A 234 -19.14 -16.44 -4.08
N ALA A 235 -19.28 -15.11 -4.00
CA ALA A 235 -20.20 -14.36 -4.88
C ALA A 235 -19.87 -14.58 -6.37
N TRP A 236 -18.58 -14.51 -6.73
CA TRP A 236 -18.14 -14.73 -8.11
C TRP A 236 -18.42 -16.16 -8.60
N LEU A 237 -18.18 -17.19 -7.79
CA LEU A 237 -18.49 -18.59 -8.09
C LEU A 237 -20.01 -18.80 -8.23
N GLY A 238 -20.81 -18.11 -7.42
CA GLY A 238 -22.26 -18.04 -7.57
C GLY A 238 -22.69 -17.53 -8.95
N GLN A 239 -22.03 -16.48 -9.46
CA GLN A 239 -22.24 -15.98 -10.82
C GLN A 239 -21.76 -16.99 -11.88
N GLN A 240 -20.60 -17.62 -11.70
CA GLN A 240 -20.10 -18.66 -12.62
C GLN A 240 -21.03 -19.87 -12.69
N LYS A 241 -21.66 -20.22 -11.57
CA LYS A 241 -22.66 -21.29 -11.50
C LYS A 241 -23.94 -20.94 -12.26
N ARG A 242 -24.45 -19.71 -12.10
CA ARG A 242 -25.59 -19.20 -12.88
C ARG A 242 -25.28 -19.18 -14.39
N ALA A 243 -24.04 -18.90 -14.77
CA ALA A 243 -23.57 -18.93 -16.15
C ALA A 243 -23.33 -20.36 -16.70
N GLY A 244 -23.43 -21.40 -15.87
CA GLY A 244 -23.20 -22.79 -16.26
C GLY A 244 -21.73 -23.18 -16.46
N LEU A 245 -20.79 -22.33 -16.04
CA LEU A 245 -19.35 -22.60 -16.11
C LEU A 245 -18.87 -23.47 -14.93
N VAL A 246 -19.51 -23.30 -13.78
CA VAL A 246 -19.35 -24.14 -12.59
C VAL A 246 -20.65 -24.90 -12.37
N ARG A 247 -20.58 -26.22 -12.16
CA ARG A 247 -21.77 -27.04 -11.90
C ARG A 247 -22.21 -26.88 -10.45
N GLU A 248 -21.26 -27.04 -9.53
CA GLU A 248 -21.46 -26.90 -8.10
C GLU A 248 -20.16 -26.45 -7.45
N TYR A 249 -20.27 -25.82 -6.29
CA TYR A 249 -19.12 -25.48 -5.46
C TYR A 249 -19.53 -25.43 -3.99
N THR A 250 -18.55 -25.47 -3.09
CA THR A 250 -18.74 -25.40 -1.64
C THR A 250 -17.58 -24.64 -1.02
N TRP A 251 -17.89 -23.68 -0.15
CA TRP A 251 -16.93 -22.99 0.70
C TRP A 251 -16.62 -23.87 1.92
N ILE A 252 -15.43 -24.44 1.94
CA ILE A 252 -14.99 -25.43 2.93
C ILE A 252 -14.40 -24.75 4.17
N SER A 253 -13.59 -23.70 3.99
CA SER A 253 -12.92 -23.01 5.09
C SER A 253 -13.89 -22.32 6.06
N ASP A 254 -15.05 -21.85 5.60
CA ASP A 254 -16.09 -21.28 6.49
C ASP A 254 -16.69 -22.33 7.43
N ALA A 255 -16.83 -23.58 6.97
CA ALA A 255 -17.31 -24.70 7.80
C ALA A 255 -16.19 -25.36 8.62
N ASN A 256 -14.94 -25.30 8.16
CA ASN A 256 -13.78 -25.91 8.78
C ASN A 256 -12.54 -25.01 8.71
N ALA A 257 -12.28 -24.27 9.78
CA ALA A 257 -11.16 -23.34 9.89
C ALA A 257 -9.75 -23.99 9.82
N VAL A 258 -9.65 -25.32 9.83
CA VAL A 258 -8.36 -26.04 9.65
C VAL A 258 -8.27 -26.76 8.30
N ALA A 259 -9.17 -26.46 7.36
CA ALA A 259 -9.08 -26.98 6.00
C ALA A 259 -7.83 -26.45 5.28
N PRO A 260 -7.10 -27.27 4.51
CA PRO A 260 -5.90 -26.84 3.79
C PRO A 260 -6.20 -26.17 2.42
N TYR A 261 -7.45 -25.75 2.21
CA TYR A 261 -7.96 -25.09 1.02
C TYR A 261 -9.34 -24.49 1.34
N ASP A 262 -9.75 -23.51 0.55
CA ASP A 262 -10.93 -22.69 0.84
C ASP A 262 -12.20 -23.24 0.17
N PHE A 263 -12.09 -23.72 -1.07
CA PHE A 263 -13.26 -24.18 -1.85
C PHE A 263 -13.02 -25.53 -2.53
N THR A 264 -14.11 -26.29 -2.69
CA THR A 264 -14.21 -27.36 -3.68
C THR A 264 -15.19 -26.91 -4.76
N LEU A 265 -14.84 -27.11 -6.03
CA LEU A 265 -15.72 -26.84 -7.17
C LEU A 265 -15.75 -28.04 -8.12
N VAL A 266 -16.87 -28.19 -8.82
CA VAL A 266 -16.98 -29.11 -9.94
C VAL A 266 -17.26 -28.31 -11.19
N ASP A 267 -16.37 -28.44 -12.18
CA ASP A 267 -16.51 -27.74 -13.45
C ASP A 267 -17.68 -28.30 -14.29
N ALA A 268 -17.97 -27.63 -15.41
CA ALA A 268 -19.00 -28.09 -16.35
C ALA A 268 -18.73 -29.49 -16.94
N ALA A 269 -17.47 -29.96 -16.94
CA ALA A 269 -17.09 -31.29 -17.42
C ALA A 269 -17.19 -32.37 -16.33
N GLY A 270 -17.46 -31.99 -15.07
CA GLY A 270 -17.58 -32.91 -13.95
C GLY A 270 -16.27 -33.17 -13.19
N ASN A 271 -15.21 -32.41 -13.46
CA ASN A 271 -13.94 -32.54 -12.76
C ASN A 271 -14.00 -31.80 -11.42
N GLU A 272 -13.56 -32.47 -10.36
CA GLU A 272 -13.40 -31.87 -9.04
C GLU A 272 -12.10 -31.06 -8.98
N ILE A 273 -12.19 -29.83 -8.50
CA ILE A 273 -11.09 -28.89 -8.36
C ILE A 273 -11.10 -28.36 -6.93
N ARG A 274 -9.94 -28.36 -6.27
CA ARG A 274 -9.72 -27.67 -5.00
C ARG A 274 -9.13 -26.29 -5.27
N LEU A 275 -9.49 -25.33 -4.44
CA LEU A 275 -9.15 -23.94 -4.67
C LEU A 275 -8.79 -23.27 -3.35
N ASP A 276 -7.73 -22.47 -3.38
CA ASP A 276 -7.31 -21.61 -2.28
C ASP A 276 -7.20 -20.15 -2.75
N VAL A 277 -7.63 -19.24 -1.88
CA VAL A 277 -7.79 -17.82 -2.13
C VAL A 277 -6.74 -17.05 -1.36
N LYS A 278 -5.85 -16.37 -2.09
CA LYS A 278 -4.82 -15.50 -1.50
C LYS A 278 -5.10 -14.03 -1.79
N SER A 279 -5.58 -13.31 -0.78
CA SER A 279 -5.86 -11.88 -0.86
C SER A 279 -4.66 -11.02 -0.49
N THR A 280 -4.53 -9.82 -1.07
CA THR A 280 -3.61 -8.79 -0.58
C THR A 280 -4.21 -7.39 -0.72
N THR A 281 -3.84 -6.49 0.19
CA THR A 281 -4.19 -5.06 0.07
C THR A 281 -3.37 -4.36 -1.02
N GLY A 282 -2.26 -4.95 -1.42
CA GLY A 282 -1.29 -4.35 -2.32
C GLY A 282 -1.45 -4.73 -3.79
N PRO A 283 -0.39 -4.53 -4.58
CA PRO A 283 -0.38 -4.89 -5.99
C PRO A 283 -0.24 -6.41 -6.15
N PHE A 284 -0.48 -6.90 -7.37
CA PHE A 284 -0.44 -8.33 -7.69
C PHE A 284 0.91 -8.96 -7.33
N GLU A 285 2.00 -8.23 -7.55
CA GLU A 285 3.40 -8.63 -7.43
C GLU A 285 3.82 -8.96 -5.98
N ARG A 286 2.98 -8.69 -4.99
CA ARG A 286 3.29 -9.07 -3.60
C ARG A 286 3.43 -10.59 -3.47
N PRO A 287 4.47 -11.09 -2.77
CA PRO A 287 4.62 -12.50 -2.50
C PRO A 287 3.35 -13.13 -1.88
N LEU A 288 3.12 -14.39 -2.24
CA LEU A 288 2.06 -15.22 -1.67
C LEU A 288 2.68 -16.12 -0.60
N HIS A 289 2.03 -16.22 0.55
CA HIS A 289 2.42 -17.18 1.58
C HIS A 289 1.57 -18.43 1.44
N VAL A 290 2.21 -19.57 1.24
CA VAL A 290 1.55 -20.87 1.13
C VAL A 290 2.04 -21.77 2.26
N SER A 291 1.13 -22.31 3.05
CA SER A 291 1.47 -23.19 4.17
C SER A 291 1.93 -24.56 3.67
N MET A 292 2.64 -25.30 4.52
CA MET A 292 3.04 -26.67 4.17
C MET A 292 1.82 -27.59 3.96
N ALA A 293 0.72 -27.36 4.68
CA ALA A 293 -0.51 -28.13 4.52
C ALA A 293 -1.15 -27.88 3.15
N GLU A 294 -1.19 -26.62 2.71
CA GLU A 294 -1.65 -26.25 1.37
C GLU A 294 -0.75 -26.85 0.28
N LEU A 295 0.58 -26.79 0.44
CA LEU A 295 1.51 -27.40 -0.53
C LEU A 295 1.32 -28.91 -0.67
N LEU A 296 1.12 -29.62 0.44
CA LEU A 296 0.87 -31.06 0.41
C LEU A 296 -0.43 -31.38 -0.32
N GLU A 297 -1.47 -30.56 -0.12
CA GLU A 297 -2.74 -30.70 -0.81
C GLU A 297 -2.62 -30.36 -2.30
N MET A 298 -1.87 -29.30 -2.65
CA MET A 298 -1.58 -28.95 -4.05
C MET A 298 -0.88 -30.08 -4.79
N ALA A 299 0.03 -30.81 -4.12
CA ALA A 299 0.82 -31.88 -4.73
C ALA A 299 0.08 -33.22 -4.88
N ASP A 300 -1.17 -33.35 -4.45
CA ASP A 300 -1.97 -34.55 -4.69
C ASP A 300 -2.28 -34.70 -6.18
N GLU A 301 -1.50 -35.54 -6.89
CA GLU A 301 -1.65 -35.82 -8.33
C GLU A 301 -3.06 -36.31 -8.73
N GLY A 302 -3.87 -36.76 -7.76
CA GLY A 302 -5.23 -37.22 -8.01
C GLY A 302 -6.24 -36.10 -8.21
N ARG A 303 -5.90 -34.84 -7.92
CA ARG A 303 -6.85 -33.71 -7.95
C ARG A 303 -6.19 -32.44 -8.48
N ARG A 304 -6.95 -31.70 -9.27
CA ARG A 304 -6.54 -30.37 -9.70
C ARG A 304 -6.66 -29.40 -8.52
N TYR A 305 -5.61 -28.63 -8.28
CA TYR A 305 -5.57 -27.58 -7.28
C TYR A 305 -5.25 -26.24 -7.96
N ASP A 306 -6.14 -25.27 -7.78
CA ASP A 306 -6.01 -23.93 -8.34
C ASP A 306 -5.77 -22.91 -7.22
N LEU A 307 -4.98 -21.87 -7.50
CA LEU A 307 -4.79 -20.75 -6.58
C LEU A 307 -5.36 -19.47 -7.19
N TYR A 308 -6.21 -18.80 -6.41
CA TYR A 308 -6.93 -17.60 -6.79
C TYR A 308 -6.31 -16.41 -6.07
N ARG A 309 -5.67 -15.50 -6.81
CA ARG A 309 -5.04 -14.30 -6.27
C ARG A 309 -5.97 -13.11 -6.40
N ILE A 310 -6.36 -12.53 -5.27
CA ILE A 310 -7.19 -11.32 -5.22
C ILE A 310 -6.34 -10.13 -4.77
N TYR A 311 -6.44 -9.03 -5.49
CA TYR A 311 -5.70 -7.81 -5.22
C TYR A 311 -6.48 -6.58 -5.65
N GLY A 312 -6.07 -5.41 -5.14
CA GLY A 312 -6.74 -4.15 -5.42
C GLY A 312 -8.20 -4.12 -4.96
N LEU A 313 -8.49 -4.63 -3.75
CA LEU A 313 -9.83 -4.60 -3.17
C LEU A 313 -10.25 -3.15 -2.90
N GLU A 314 -11.36 -2.73 -3.51
CA GLU A 314 -11.98 -1.41 -3.38
C GLU A 314 -13.50 -1.56 -3.27
N GLU A 315 -14.12 -1.16 -2.15
CA GLU A 315 -15.59 -1.09 -1.92
C GLU A 315 -16.42 -2.13 -2.70
N GLY A 316 -16.18 -3.43 -2.44
CA GLY A 316 -16.94 -4.53 -3.06
C GLY A 316 -16.48 -4.97 -4.45
N THR A 317 -15.40 -4.39 -4.97
CA THR A 317 -14.76 -4.77 -6.23
C THR A 317 -13.32 -5.22 -6.00
N ALA A 318 -12.81 -6.09 -6.87
CA ALA A 318 -11.42 -6.54 -6.83
C ALA A 318 -10.95 -7.03 -8.20
N ARG A 319 -9.65 -7.35 -8.28
CA ARG A 319 -9.04 -8.01 -9.43
C ARG A 319 -8.61 -9.42 -9.05
N LEU A 320 -8.96 -10.38 -9.90
CA LEU A 320 -8.66 -11.81 -9.76
C LEU A 320 -7.66 -12.24 -10.84
N ARG A 321 -6.68 -13.06 -10.46
CA ARG A 321 -5.92 -13.90 -11.39
C ARG A 321 -5.91 -15.33 -10.86
N ILE A 322 -5.94 -16.29 -11.78
CA ILE A 322 -6.01 -17.72 -11.44
C ILE A 322 -4.74 -18.40 -11.93
N ALA A 323 -4.05 -19.12 -11.04
CA ALA A 323 -3.01 -20.07 -11.39
C ALA A 323 -3.61 -21.48 -11.29
N GLY A 324 -3.86 -22.09 -12.45
CA GLY A 324 -4.51 -23.39 -12.53
C GLY A 324 -3.53 -24.56 -12.47
N ASP A 325 -3.96 -25.67 -11.89
CA ASP A 325 -3.22 -26.94 -11.79
C ASP A 325 -1.77 -26.77 -11.29
N LEU A 326 -1.64 -26.56 -9.98
CA LEU A 326 -0.35 -26.33 -9.32
C LEU A 326 0.34 -27.62 -8.84
N SER A 327 -0.17 -28.79 -9.22
CA SER A 327 0.34 -30.10 -8.78
C SER A 327 1.82 -30.31 -9.10
N GLY A 328 2.22 -30.03 -10.34
CA GLY A 328 3.61 -30.14 -10.77
C GLY A 328 4.54 -29.16 -10.05
N PHE A 329 4.08 -27.94 -9.81
CA PHE A 329 4.84 -26.93 -9.07
C PHE A 329 5.06 -27.38 -7.62
N ALA A 330 3.99 -27.74 -6.91
CA ALA A 330 4.06 -28.15 -5.50
C ALA A 330 4.90 -29.42 -5.30
N THR A 331 4.75 -30.40 -6.19
CA THR A 331 5.56 -31.64 -6.17
C THR A 331 7.05 -31.34 -6.33
N SER A 332 7.40 -30.42 -7.23
CA SER A 332 8.80 -30.02 -7.44
C SER A 332 9.40 -29.36 -6.19
N LEU A 333 8.61 -28.56 -5.49
CA LEU A 333 9.03 -27.85 -4.29
C LEU A 333 9.17 -28.79 -3.08
N ILE A 334 8.20 -29.69 -2.86
CA ILE A 334 8.24 -30.70 -1.79
C ILE A 334 9.47 -31.61 -1.96
N ARG A 335 9.84 -31.93 -3.20
CA ARG A 335 11.06 -32.72 -3.45
C ARG A 335 12.32 -32.03 -2.92
N VAL A 336 12.41 -30.70 -3.06
CA VAL A 336 13.53 -29.91 -2.50
C VAL A 336 13.52 -29.98 -0.97
N PHE A 337 12.33 -29.99 -0.34
CA PHE A 337 12.23 -30.13 1.12
C PHE A 337 12.63 -31.52 1.62
N GLY A 338 12.55 -32.55 0.77
CA GLY A 338 13.04 -33.89 1.08
C GLY A 338 14.55 -33.94 1.34
N ASP A 339 15.32 -32.95 0.85
CA ASP A 339 16.77 -32.84 1.05
C ASP A 339 17.13 -32.10 2.36
N LEU A 340 16.14 -31.66 3.14
CA LEU A 340 16.38 -31.00 4.43
C LEU A 340 16.91 -31.99 5.48
N PRO A 341 17.71 -31.53 6.46
CA PRO A 341 18.22 -32.39 7.53
C PRO A 341 17.09 -33.07 8.32
N ALA A 342 17.35 -34.30 8.78
CA ALA A 342 16.39 -35.03 9.59
C ALA A 342 15.96 -34.22 10.82
N GLY A 343 14.64 -34.11 11.02
CA GLY A 343 14.04 -33.31 12.09
C GLY A 343 13.78 -31.84 11.74
N VAL A 344 14.07 -31.41 10.50
CA VAL A 344 13.75 -30.08 10.00
C VAL A 344 12.59 -30.18 9.00
N THR A 345 11.52 -29.42 9.25
CA THR A 345 10.36 -29.32 8.36
C THR A 345 10.03 -27.84 8.16
N PRO A 346 9.79 -27.40 6.91
CA PRO A 346 9.31 -26.04 6.67
C PRO A 346 7.85 -25.91 7.11
N ASP A 347 7.47 -24.74 7.60
CA ASP A 347 6.08 -24.43 7.97
C ASP A 347 5.29 -23.85 6.78
N GLY A 348 6.00 -23.25 5.81
CA GLY A 348 5.43 -22.70 4.59
C GLY A 348 6.50 -22.05 3.72
N VAL A 349 6.05 -21.40 2.66
CA VAL A 349 6.90 -20.67 1.71
C VAL A 349 6.29 -19.35 1.31
N SER A 350 7.16 -18.40 0.97
CA SER A 350 6.79 -17.18 0.25
C SER A 350 7.14 -17.37 -1.22
N ILE A 351 6.15 -17.20 -2.11
CA ILE A 351 6.28 -17.42 -3.55
C ILE A 351 6.05 -16.09 -4.25
N ALA A 352 7.00 -15.69 -5.10
CA ALA A 352 6.82 -14.53 -5.97
C ALA A 352 5.79 -14.88 -7.07
N PRO A 353 4.78 -14.03 -7.35
CA PRO A 353 3.70 -14.37 -8.29
C PRO A 353 4.19 -14.77 -9.68
N GLU A 354 5.29 -14.20 -10.17
CA GLU A 354 5.92 -14.53 -11.45
C GLU A 354 6.44 -15.98 -11.54
N SER A 355 6.56 -16.68 -10.42
CA SER A 355 6.94 -18.09 -10.36
C SER A 355 5.76 -19.05 -10.60
N LEU A 356 4.53 -18.51 -10.63
CA LEU A 356 3.30 -19.28 -10.83
C LEU A 356 2.67 -18.95 -12.21
N PRO A 357 1.98 -19.91 -12.84
CA PRO A 357 1.38 -19.72 -14.16
C PRO A 357 0.04 -18.97 -14.09
N PHE A 358 0.04 -17.75 -13.53
CA PHE A 358 -1.17 -16.94 -13.45
C PHE A 358 -1.66 -16.53 -14.86
N GLY A 359 -2.97 -16.70 -15.06
CA GLY A 359 -3.66 -16.22 -16.26
C GLY A 359 -3.91 -14.71 -16.28
N ASP A 360 -4.78 -14.32 -17.20
CA ASP A 360 -5.21 -12.93 -17.38
C ASP A 360 -5.99 -12.40 -16.17
N GLU A 361 -5.97 -11.07 -16.03
CA GLU A 361 -6.71 -10.36 -14.98
C GLU A 361 -8.22 -10.37 -15.27
N ILE A 362 -9.00 -10.73 -14.25
CA ILE A 362 -10.47 -10.79 -14.28
C ILE A 362 -11.00 -9.78 -13.26
N PRO A 363 -11.76 -8.75 -13.68
CA PRO A 363 -12.45 -7.87 -12.73
C PRO A 363 -13.62 -8.61 -12.08
N ILE A 364 -13.76 -8.52 -10.76
CA ILE A 364 -14.86 -9.14 -9.99
C ILE A 364 -15.53 -8.11 -9.07
N SER A 365 -16.81 -8.30 -8.80
CA SER A 365 -17.61 -7.41 -7.94
C SER A 365 -18.70 -8.18 -7.20
N LEU A 366 -18.97 -7.78 -5.95
CA LEU A 366 -20.22 -8.11 -5.26
C LEU A 366 -21.35 -7.44 -6.03
N SER A 367 -22.25 -8.21 -6.64
CA SER A 367 -23.46 -7.66 -7.25
C SER A 367 -24.55 -7.51 -6.18
N ASP A 368 -25.32 -6.41 -6.24
CA ASP A 368 -26.47 -6.15 -5.34
C ASP A 368 -27.59 -7.22 -5.40
N ASP A 369 -27.50 -8.18 -6.31
CA ASP A 369 -28.49 -9.25 -6.50
C ASP A 369 -28.42 -10.37 -5.44
N ASP A 370 -27.47 -10.32 -4.50
CA ASP A 370 -27.28 -11.35 -3.46
C ASP A 370 -27.95 -10.98 -2.11
N GLU A 371 -28.80 -9.93 -2.06
CA GLU A 371 -29.63 -9.56 -0.90
C GLU A 371 -31.07 -10.15 -0.88
N GLU A 372 -31.42 -11.10 -1.76
CA GLU A 372 -32.77 -11.74 -1.77
C GLU A 372 -32.91 -13.02 -0.92
#